data_AF-A0A1I8A5V2-F1
#
_entry.id   AF-A0A1I8A5V2-F1
#
_cell.length_a   1.000
_cell.length_b   1.000
_cell.length_c   1.000
_cell.angle_alpha   90.00
_cell.angle_beta   90.00
_cell.angle_gamma   90.00
#
_symmetry.space_group_name_H-M   'P 1'
#
loop_
_entity.id
_entity.type
_entity.pdbx_description
1 polymer ?
#
loop_
_entity_poly.entity_id
_entity_poly.type
_entity_poly.pdbx_seq_one_letter_code
_entity_poly.pdbx_strand_id
1 'polypeptide(L)'
;MGALLAAPACAASMACCFGSTACSLCCAACPSARSSTTTRVMYATMLFVGTFVACLMLAPGIQAKLADGNWFCAGLESMVQIKCNRATGFQAVYRLCAAMATFFFIFMALMWGVRSSNDVRAKIQNGFWFFKYLLLIGITVGFFYIRSENLADLLAADRNHRRILLYKKRELSRSPHVDWHDWRLRIHPDPTHPDR
;
A
#
# COMPACT_ATOMS: atom_id res chain seq x y z
N MET A 1 0.73 -21.95 39.15
CA MET A 1 0.30 -23.03 38.23
C MET A 1 -0.64 -22.48 37.14
N GLY A 2 -0.25 -21.44 36.40
CA GLY A 2 -1.14 -20.72 35.46
C GLY A 2 -0.72 -20.75 33.99
N ALA A 3 0.36 -21.47 33.66
CA ALA A 3 0.97 -21.43 32.32
C ALA A 3 0.67 -22.68 31.46
N LEU A 4 0.01 -23.71 32.00
CA LEU A 4 -0.19 -25.00 31.29
C LEU A 4 -1.56 -25.13 30.59
N LEU A 5 -2.51 -24.22 30.84
CA LEU A 5 -3.81 -24.22 30.15
C LEU A 5 -3.87 -23.25 28.96
N ALA A 6 -2.81 -22.49 28.68
CA ALA A 6 -2.73 -21.60 27.53
C ALA A 6 -2.42 -22.32 26.21
N ALA A 7 -1.83 -23.52 26.26
CA ALA A 7 -1.47 -24.28 25.05
C ALA A 7 -2.69 -24.80 24.24
N PRO A 8 -3.75 -25.38 24.84
CA PRO A 8 -4.93 -25.78 24.07
C PRO A 8 -5.81 -24.57 23.65
N ALA A 9 -5.68 -23.42 24.34
CA ALA A 9 -6.37 -22.18 23.96
C ALA A 9 -5.82 -21.55 22.67
N CYS A 10 -4.58 -21.86 22.28
CA CYS A 10 -3.94 -21.34 21.06
C CYS A 10 -4.34 -22.08 19.78
N ALA A 11 -4.89 -23.30 19.87
CA ALA A 11 -5.42 -24.01 18.71
C ALA A 11 -6.89 -23.64 18.44
N ALA A 12 -7.69 -23.44 19.50
CA ALA A 12 -9.08 -23.01 19.40
C ALA A 12 -9.24 -21.53 18.98
N SER A 13 -8.21 -20.69 19.22
CA SER A 13 -8.22 -19.27 18.85
C SER A 13 -8.19 -19.02 17.34
N MET A 14 -7.62 -19.94 16.53
CA MET A 14 -7.63 -19.82 15.07
C MET A 14 -9.03 -19.97 14.47
N ALA A 15 -9.91 -20.76 15.10
CA ALA A 15 -11.32 -20.85 14.70
C ALA A 15 -12.09 -19.55 15.06
N CYS A 16 -11.71 -18.89 16.15
CA CYS A 16 -12.30 -17.61 16.57
C CYS A 16 -11.84 -16.42 15.69
N CYS A 17 -10.72 -16.56 14.97
CA CYS A 17 -10.24 -15.59 13.98
C CYS A 17 -11.16 -15.44 12.75
N PHE A 18 -12.07 -16.39 12.52
CA PHE A 18 -13.04 -16.35 11.41
C PHE A 18 -14.44 -15.86 11.82
N GLY A 19 -14.69 -15.60 13.10
CA GLY A 19 -15.91 -14.96 13.59
C GLY A 19 -16.39 -15.42 14.97
N SER A 20 -17.10 -14.54 15.68
CA SER A 20 -17.63 -14.80 17.03
C SER A 20 -18.61 -15.98 17.12
N THR A 21 -19.22 -16.40 16.01
CA THR A 21 -20.16 -17.52 15.95
C THR A 21 -19.49 -18.90 16.00
N ALA A 22 -18.24 -19.03 15.55
CA ALA A 22 -17.49 -20.30 15.66
C ALA A 22 -16.97 -20.53 17.09
N CYS A 23 -16.74 -19.44 17.83
CA CYS A 23 -16.19 -19.46 19.18
C CYS A 23 -17.23 -19.89 20.24
N SER A 24 -18.53 -19.61 20.03
CA SER A 24 -19.60 -20.00 20.98
C SER A 24 -19.94 -21.50 20.94
N LEU A 25 -19.64 -22.19 19.84
CA LEU A 25 -19.84 -23.64 19.70
C LEU A 25 -18.68 -24.45 20.28
N CYS A 26 -17.49 -23.86 20.39
CA CYS A 26 -16.26 -24.56 20.79
C CYS A 26 -15.84 -24.28 22.25
N CYS A 27 -16.31 -23.20 22.88
CA CYS A 27 -15.85 -22.79 24.20
C CYS A 27 -16.99 -22.28 25.11
N ALA A 28 -17.52 -23.15 25.97
CA ALA A 28 -18.39 -22.74 27.09
C ALA A 28 -17.63 -21.95 28.18
N ALA A 29 -16.29 -21.90 28.11
CA ALA A 29 -15.41 -21.30 29.12
C ALA A 29 -14.70 -20.02 28.66
N CYS A 30 -15.00 -19.48 27.47
CA CYS A 30 -14.42 -18.20 27.03
C CYS A 30 -15.31 -17.04 27.50
N PRO A 31 -14.77 -16.05 28.25
CA PRO A 31 -15.52 -14.85 28.61
C PRO A 31 -15.97 -14.17 27.34
N SER A 32 -17.28 -13.92 27.23
CA SER A 32 -17.93 -13.26 26.09
C SER A 32 -17.24 -11.94 25.76
N ALA A 33 -16.28 -11.97 24.85
CA ALA A 33 -15.67 -10.76 24.34
C ALA A 33 -16.76 -10.02 23.55
N ARG A 34 -17.11 -8.81 24.02
CA ARG A 34 -18.10 -7.94 23.38
C ARG A 34 -17.76 -7.86 21.89
N SER A 35 -18.71 -8.18 21.01
CA SER A 35 -18.47 -8.27 19.55
C SER A 35 -17.82 -7.01 18.96
N SER A 36 -18.05 -5.84 19.57
CA SER A 36 -17.42 -4.56 19.22
C SER A 36 -15.93 -4.47 19.54
N THR A 37 -15.45 -5.14 20.60
CA THR A 37 -14.02 -5.19 20.95
C THR A 37 -13.30 -6.14 20.02
N THR A 38 -13.88 -7.32 19.74
CA THR A 38 -13.31 -8.30 18.82
C THR A 38 -13.11 -7.72 17.42
N THR A 39 -14.09 -6.97 16.90
CA THR A 39 -13.99 -6.41 15.55
C THR A 39 -12.92 -5.34 15.43
N ARG A 40 -12.73 -4.52 16.46
CA ARG A 40 -11.62 -3.55 16.53
C ARG A 40 -10.26 -4.24 16.53
N VAL A 41 -10.10 -5.29 17.34
CA VAL A 41 -8.86 -6.08 17.39
C VAL A 41 -8.57 -6.71 16.04
N MET A 42 -9.57 -7.30 15.38
CA MET A 42 -9.39 -7.91 14.06
C MET A 42 -8.97 -6.92 12.97
N TYR A 43 -9.59 -5.73 12.91
CA TYR A 43 -9.15 -4.68 11.97
C TYR A 43 -7.74 -4.18 12.30
N ALA A 44 -7.38 -4.08 13.59
CA ALA A 44 -6.01 -3.76 13.99
C ALA A 44 -5.03 -4.86 13.57
N THR A 45 -5.39 -6.13 13.73
CA THR A 45 -4.58 -7.27 13.25
C THR A 45 -4.43 -7.25 11.73
N MET A 46 -5.48 -6.93 10.96
CA MET A 46 -5.37 -6.76 9.51
C MET A 46 -4.35 -5.68 9.14
N LEU A 47 -4.41 -4.51 9.79
CA LEU A 47 -3.45 -3.43 9.57
C LEU A 47 -2.03 -3.81 10.00
N PHE A 48 -1.90 -4.53 11.12
CA PHE A 48 -0.60 -4.99 11.62
C PHE A 48 0.04 -5.99 10.65
N VAL A 49 -0.72 -6.98 10.17
CA VAL A 49 -0.25 -7.96 9.17
C VAL A 49 0.12 -7.24 7.87
N GLY A 50 -0.70 -6.32 7.39
CA GLY A 50 -0.39 -5.54 6.18
C GLY A 50 0.89 -4.70 6.33
N THR A 51 1.08 -4.07 7.50
CA THR A 51 2.30 -3.32 7.82
C THR A 51 3.52 -4.24 7.92
N PHE A 52 3.37 -5.40 8.55
CA PHE A 52 4.42 -6.39 8.64
C PHE A 52 4.87 -6.86 7.24
N VAL A 53 3.92 -7.19 6.35
CA VAL A 53 4.22 -7.53 4.95
C VAL A 53 4.91 -6.37 4.22
N ALA A 54 4.48 -5.13 4.43
CA ALA A 54 5.14 -3.95 3.87
C ALA A 54 6.61 -3.83 4.33
N CYS A 55 6.89 -4.10 5.62
CA CYS A 55 8.26 -4.15 6.15
C CYS A 55 9.09 -5.26 5.48
N LEU A 56 8.51 -6.45 5.27
CA LEU A 56 9.20 -7.55 4.57
C LEU A 56 9.55 -7.19 3.12
N MET A 57 8.66 -6.48 2.42
CA MET A 57 8.90 -6.00 1.04
C MET A 57 10.05 -4.99 0.94
N LEU A 58 10.28 -4.24 2.02
CA LEU A 58 11.35 -3.23 2.10
C LEU A 58 12.70 -3.81 2.53
N ALA A 59 12.69 -4.89 3.31
CA ALA A 59 13.90 -5.47 3.88
C ALA A 59 14.84 -6.02 2.78
N PRO A 60 16.04 -5.42 2.57
CA PRO A 60 16.98 -5.89 1.55
C PRO A 60 17.53 -7.29 1.87
N GLY A 61 17.57 -7.68 3.14
CA GLY A 61 17.99 -9.02 3.57
C GLY A 61 17.03 -10.13 3.10
N ILE A 62 15.75 -9.83 2.94
CA ILE A 62 14.78 -10.76 2.36
C ILE A 62 15.00 -10.87 0.86
N GLN A 63 15.26 -9.75 0.16
CA GLN A 63 15.54 -9.77 -1.27
C GLN A 63 16.79 -10.61 -1.60
N ALA A 64 17.83 -10.57 -0.77
CA ALA A 64 19.02 -11.42 -0.92
C ALA A 64 18.69 -12.92 -0.71
N LYS A 65 17.89 -13.26 0.31
CA LYS A 65 17.46 -14.65 0.56
C LYS A 65 16.47 -15.17 -0.48
N LEU A 66 15.70 -14.30 -1.12
CA LEU A 66 14.82 -14.61 -2.24
C LEU A 66 15.60 -14.84 -3.54
N ALA A 67 16.72 -14.13 -3.72
CA ALA A 67 17.62 -14.35 -4.86
C ALA A 67 18.33 -15.71 -4.77
N ASP A 68 18.71 -16.14 -3.57
CA ASP A 68 19.30 -17.47 -3.35
C ASP A 68 18.24 -18.58 -3.33
N GLY A 69 17.07 -18.31 -2.73
CA GLY A 69 15.97 -19.23 -2.57
C GLY A 69 14.87 -18.98 -3.59
N ASN A 70 15.02 -19.51 -4.81
CA ASN A 70 14.07 -19.37 -5.93
C ASN A 70 12.60 -19.76 -5.60
N TRP A 71 12.32 -20.40 -4.45
CA TRP A 71 11.01 -20.91 -4.05
C TRP A 71 9.93 -19.81 -3.93
N PHE A 72 10.27 -18.64 -3.39
CA PHE A 72 9.28 -17.57 -3.17
C PHE A 72 8.93 -16.86 -4.49
N CYS A 73 9.94 -16.54 -5.30
CA CYS A 73 9.72 -15.92 -6.62
C CYS A 73 8.99 -16.88 -7.57
N ALA A 74 9.35 -18.17 -7.59
CA ALA A 74 8.67 -19.17 -8.40
C ALA A 74 7.22 -19.41 -7.92
N GLY A 75 6.98 -19.40 -6.61
CA GLY A 75 5.62 -19.48 -6.05
C GLY A 75 4.77 -18.28 -6.44
N LEU A 76 5.33 -17.07 -6.41
CA LEU A 76 4.60 -15.85 -6.76
C LEU A 76 4.24 -15.81 -8.26
N GLU A 77 5.17 -16.23 -9.11
CA GLU A 77 4.99 -16.25 -10.56
C GLU A 77 4.02 -17.36 -10.99
N SER A 78 4.11 -18.55 -10.39
CA SER A 78 3.20 -19.68 -10.69
C SER A 78 1.77 -19.45 -10.19
N MET A 79 1.60 -18.85 -9.00
CA MET A 79 0.28 -18.70 -8.39
C MET A 79 -0.45 -17.44 -8.85
N VAL A 80 0.27 -16.33 -9.03
CA VAL A 80 -0.35 -15.00 -9.23
C VAL A 80 0.18 -14.31 -10.49
N GLN A 81 1.10 -14.92 -11.25
CA GLN A 81 1.71 -14.33 -12.45
C GLN A 81 2.32 -12.93 -12.23
N ILE A 82 2.73 -12.62 -10.99
CA ILE A 82 3.40 -11.36 -10.63
C ILE A 82 4.90 -11.59 -10.67
N LYS A 83 5.61 -10.84 -11.52
CA LYS A 83 7.09 -10.86 -11.57
C LYS A 83 7.66 -10.50 -10.19
N CYS A 84 8.64 -11.27 -9.72
CA CYS A 84 9.23 -11.08 -8.38
C CYS A 84 9.76 -9.66 -8.14
N ASN A 85 10.38 -9.04 -9.16
CA ASN A 85 10.85 -7.64 -9.11
C ASN A 85 9.72 -6.60 -8.90
N ARG A 86 8.46 -6.94 -9.20
CA ARG A 86 7.31 -6.07 -8.92
C ARG A 86 6.77 -6.21 -7.50
N ALA A 87 7.08 -7.32 -6.83
CA ALA A 87 6.60 -7.64 -5.49
C ALA A 87 7.55 -7.19 -4.38
N THR A 88 8.73 -6.67 -4.73
CA THR A 88 9.75 -6.19 -3.78
C THR A 88 10.07 -4.72 -4.02
N GLY A 89 10.49 -4.02 -2.96
CA GLY A 89 10.92 -2.61 -3.01
C GLY A 89 9.81 -1.59 -2.71
N PHE A 90 10.22 -0.31 -2.65
CA PHE A 90 9.36 0.81 -2.25
C PHE A 90 8.07 0.93 -3.09
N GLN A 91 8.15 0.63 -4.38
CA GLN A 91 6.98 0.69 -5.27
C GLN A 91 5.92 -0.38 -4.92
N ALA A 92 6.34 -1.55 -4.45
CA ALA A 92 5.43 -2.61 -4.00
C ALA A 92 4.71 -2.21 -2.70
N VAL A 93 5.43 -1.54 -1.78
CA VAL A 93 4.86 -1.00 -0.54
C VAL A 93 3.78 0.03 -0.84
N TYR A 94 4.01 0.96 -1.78
CA TYR A 94 2.99 1.94 -2.16
C TYR A 94 1.71 1.30 -2.69
N ARG A 95 1.81 0.23 -3.49
CA ARG A 95 0.65 -0.52 -4.00
C ARG A 95 -0.12 -1.22 -2.89
N LEU A 96 0.59 -1.88 -1.98
CA LEU A 96 -0.02 -2.56 -0.82
C LEU A 96 -0.72 -1.54 0.09
N CYS A 97 -0.09 -0.41 0.39
CA CYS A 97 -0.69 0.66 1.18
C CYS A 97 -1.90 1.28 0.49
N ALA A 98 -1.85 1.51 -0.82
CA ALA A 98 -2.99 2.01 -1.59
C ALA A 98 -4.17 1.03 -1.60
N ALA A 99 -3.89 -0.27 -1.72
CA ALA A 99 -4.90 -1.33 -1.62
C ALA A 99 -5.58 -1.35 -0.24
N MET A 100 -4.78 -1.31 0.84
CA MET A 100 -5.31 -1.25 2.20
C MET A 100 -6.14 0.01 2.42
N ALA A 101 -5.64 1.18 2.01
CA ALA A 101 -6.37 2.44 2.13
C ALA A 101 -7.71 2.40 1.37
N THR A 102 -7.73 1.84 0.17
CA THR A 102 -8.94 1.68 -0.64
C THR A 102 -9.96 0.76 0.03
N PHE A 103 -9.50 -0.37 0.60
CA PHE A 103 -10.37 -1.28 1.36
C PHE A 103 -11.04 -0.56 2.54
N PHE A 104 -10.26 0.16 3.37
CA PHE A 104 -10.81 0.90 4.51
C PHE A 104 -11.71 2.05 4.07
N PHE A 105 -11.41 2.70 2.94
CA PHE A 105 -12.25 3.74 2.37
C PHE A 105 -13.61 3.21 1.89
N ILE A 106 -13.63 2.06 1.21
CA ILE A 106 -14.89 1.39 0.83
C ILE A 106 -15.69 1.06 2.09
N PHE A 107 -15.06 0.51 3.14
CA PHE A 107 -15.74 0.23 4.40
C PHE A 107 -16.24 1.49 5.11
N MET A 108 -15.50 2.59 5.04
CA MET A 108 -15.94 3.90 5.55
C MET A 108 -17.20 4.37 4.81
N ALA A 109 -17.20 4.35 3.47
CA ALA A 109 -18.35 4.74 2.66
C ALA A 109 -19.56 3.83 2.91
N LEU A 110 -19.34 2.51 3.02
CA LEU A 110 -20.39 1.54 3.35
C LEU A 110 -20.99 1.73 4.75
N MET A 111 -20.27 2.34 5.69
CA MET A 111 -20.76 2.62 7.05
C MET A 111 -21.24 4.06 7.22
N TRP A 112 -21.25 4.87 6.17
CA TRP A 112 -21.72 6.26 6.25
C TRP A 112 -23.21 6.31 6.62
N GLY A 113 -23.52 7.10 7.66
CA GLY A 113 -24.89 7.35 8.10
C GLY A 113 -25.56 6.24 8.90
N VAL A 114 -24.80 5.31 9.52
CA VAL A 114 -25.39 4.33 10.45
C VAL A 114 -25.77 5.01 11.76
N ARG A 115 -27.03 4.86 12.19
CA ARG A 115 -27.57 5.49 13.41
C ARG A 115 -27.91 4.48 14.51
N SER A 116 -28.13 3.21 14.15
CA SER A 116 -28.55 2.18 15.09
C SER A 116 -27.70 0.91 14.96
N SER A 117 -27.38 0.29 16.10
CA SER A 117 -26.64 -0.97 16.18
C SER A 117 -27.45 -2.20 15.75
N ASN A 118 -28.76 -2.04 15.50
CA ASN A 118 -29.64 -3.09 14.97
C ASN A 118 -29.73 -3.11 13.44
N ASP A 119 -29.11 -2.15 12.75
CA ASP A 119 -29.11 -2.10 11.30
C ASP A 119 -28.37 -3.31 10.71
N VAL A 120 -28.83 -3.85 9.57
CA VAL A 120 -28.18 -4.97 8.87
C VAL A 120 -26.70 -4.68 8.57
N ARG A 121 -26.35 -3.40 8.42
CA ARG A 121 -24.97 -2.90 8.22
C ARG A 121 -24.06 -3.20 9.43
N ALA A 122 -24.58 -3.16 10.65
CA ALA A 122 -23.85 -3.52 11.87
C ALA A 122 -23.50 -5.02 11.90
N LYS A 123 -24.36 -5.88 11.32
CA LYS A 123 -24.06 -7.31 11.15
C LYS A 123 -22.93 -7.54 10.14
N ILE A 124 -22.86 -6.74 9.07
CA ILE A 124 -21.74 -6.78 8.11
C ILE A 124 -20.44 -6.30 8.78
N GLN A 125 -20.50 -5.24 9.59
CA GLN A 125 -19.32 -4.74 10.30
C GLN A 125 -18.78 -5.77 11.31
N ASN A 126 -19.66 -6.48 12.00
CA ASN A 126 -19.28 -7.46 13.02
C ASN A 126 -19.08 -8.89 12.51
N GLY A 127 -19.57 -9.22 11.31
CA GLY A 127 -19.56 -10.55 10.71
C GLY A 127 -18.78 -10.65 9.40
N PHE A 128 -18.94 -11.79 8.71
CA PHE A 128 -18.42 -12.08 7.36
C PHE A 128 -16.92 -11.78 7.16
N TRP A 129 -16.07 -12.20 8.10
CA TRP A 129 -14.62 -11.98 8.06
C TRP A 129 -13.93 -12.59 6.85
N PHE A 130 -14.32 -13.81 6.46
CA PHE A 130 -13.77 -14.49 5.30
C PHE A 130 -13.89 -13.63 4.03
N PHE A 131 -15.08 -13.08 3.75
CA PHE A 131 -15.30 -12.23 2.58
C PHE A 131 -14.50 -10.92 2.64
N LYS A 132 -14.27 -10.37 3.84
CA LYS A 132 -13.41 -9.19 4.02
C LYS A 132 -11.97 -9.47 3.64
N TYR A 133 -11.42 -10.60 4.11
CA TYR A 133 -10.07 -11.01 3.75
C TYR A 133 -9.96 -11.29 2.24
N LEU A 134 -10.94 -11.98 1.66
CA LEU A 134 -10.99 -12.22 0.21
C LEU A 134 -11.01 -10.91 -0.59
N LEU A 135 -11.83 -9.94 -0.18
CA LEU A 135 -11.89 -8.63 -0.80
C LEU A 135 -10.56 -7.87 -0.68
N LEU A 136 -9.93 -7.90 0.50
CA LEU A 136 -8.63 -7.26 0.72
C LEU A 136 -7.54 -7.87 -0.17
N ILE A 137 -7.49 -9.21 -0.28
CA ILE A 137 -6.55 -9.92 -1.16
C ILE A 137 -6.83 -9.56 -2.62
N GLY A 138 -8.09 -9.57 -3.05
CA GLY A 138 -8.49 -9.21 -4.41
C GLY A 138 -8.10 -7.78 -4.79
N ILE A 139 -8.36 -6.80 -3.92
CA ILE A 139 -7.93 -5.40 -4.13
C ILE A 139 -6.40 -5.33 -4.19
N THR A 140 -5.69 -6.02 -3.29
CA THR A 140 -4.22 -6.05 -3.28
C THR A 140 -3.68 -6.55 -4.61
N VAL A 141 -4.14 -7.72 -5.06
CA VAL A 141 -3.75 -8.29 -6.36
C VAL A 141 -4.11 -7.32 -7.50
N GLY A 142 -5.29 -6.70 -7.48
CA GLY A 142 -5.71 -5.69 -8.45
C GLY A 142 -4.74 -4.50 -8.54
N PHE A 143 -4.26 -3.98 -7.40
CA PHE A 143 -3.25 -2.92 -7.36
C PHE A 143 -1.86 -3.36 -7.87
N PHE A 144 -1.53 -4.65 -7.79
CA PHE A 144 -0.31 -5.21 -8.38
C PHE A 144 -0.41 -5.35 -9.91
N TYR A 145 -1.61 -5.65 -10.43
CA TYR A 145 -1.89 -5.64 -11.88
C TYR A 145 -1.99 -4.22 -12.44
N ILE A 146 -2.54 -3.27 -11.68
CA ILE A 146 -2.64 -1.87 -12.10
C ILE A 146 -1.24 -1.26 -12.20
N ARG A 147 -0.84 -1.10 -13.47
CA ARG A 147 0.38 -0.45 -13.88
C ARG A 147 0.10 1.04 -13.97
N SER A 148 0.39 1.75 -12.90
CA SER A 148 0.60 3.19 -12.98
C SER A 148 1.92 3.46 -13.72
N GLU A 149 1.94 3.25 -15.05
CA GLU A 149 2.91 3.92 -15.93
C GLU A 149 2.67 5.44 -15.76
N ASN A 150 1.41 5.86 -15.83
CA ASN A 150 1.02 7.27 -15.92
C ASN A 150 1.46 8.17 -14.74
N LEU A 151 1.36 7.75 -13.48
CA LEU A 151 1.74 8.62 -12.34
C LEU A 151 3.26 8.61 -12.10
N ALA A 152 3.92 7.47 -12.32
CA ALA A 152 5.37 7.37 -12.18
C ALA A 152 6.08 8.09 -13.32
N ASP A 153 5.53 8.04 -14.54
CA ASP A 153 6.04 8.75 -15.71
C ASP A 153 5.81 10.26 -15.58
N LEU A 154 4.67 10.71 -15.04
CA LEU A 154 4.44 12.14 -14.76
C LEU A 154 5.38 12.66 -13.66
N LEU A 155 5.62 11.89 -12.60
CA LEU A 155 6.57 12.26 -11.55
C LEU A 155 8.04 12.14 -12.02
N ALA A 156 8.36 11.21 -12.91
CA ALA A 156 9.67 11.09 -13.53
C ALA A 156 9.91 12.23 -14.54
N ALA A 157 8.90 12.59 -15.33
CA ALA A 157 8.91 13.74 -16.23
C ALA A 157 9.10 15.04 -15.44
N ASP A 158 8.35 15.23 -14.35
CA ASP A 158 8.50 16.40 -13.49
C ASP A 158 9.88 16.45 -12.79
N ARG A 159 10.40 15.31 -12.30
CA ARG A 159 11.72 15.23 -11.67
C ARG A 159 12.85 15.47 -12.68
N ASN A 160 12.75 14.94 -13.90
CA ASN A 160 13.70 15.22 -14.98
C ASN A 160 13.64 16.68 -15.42
N HIS A 161 12.44 17.25 -15.55
CA HIS A 161 12.26 18.66 -15.90
C HIS A 161 12.90 19.58 -14.86
N ARG A 162 12.70 19.32 -13.56
CA ARG A 162 13.38 20.06 -12.48
C ARG A 162 14.90 19.90 -12.53
N ARG A 163 15.42 18.71 -12.81
CA ARG A 163 16.88 18.50 -12.98
C ARG A 163 17.44 19.32 -14.13
N ILE A 164 16.78 19.32 -15.29
CA ILE A 164 17.20 20.11 -16.47
C ILE A 164 17.18 21.60 -16.14
N LEU A 165 16.15 22.10 -15.45
CA LEU A 165 16.08 23.49 -15.01
C LEU A 165 17.20 23.85 -14.01
N LEU A 166 17.55 22.94 -13.10
CA LEU A 166 18.65 23.14 -12.16
C LEU A 166 20.02 23.12 -12.85
N TYR A 167 20.22 22.23 -13.83
CA TYR A 167 21.41 22.26 -14.69
C TYR A 167 21.49 23.58 -15.45
N LYS A 168 20.41 24.01 -16.11
CA LYS A 168 20.36 25.27 -16.85
C LYS A 168 20.55 26.50 -15.95
N LYS A 169 20.00 26.48 -14.73
CA LYS A 169 20.22 27.53 -13.71
C LYS A 169 21.66 27.55 -13.21
N ARG A 170 22.32 26.40 -13.11
CA ARG A 170 23.74 26.28 -12.75
C ARG A 170 24.65 26.72 -13.89
N GLU A 171 24.28 26.45 -15.14
CA GLU A 171 24.92 26.97 -16.36
C GLU A 171 24.88 28.50 -16.38
N LEU A 172 23.68 29.08 -16.18
CA LEU A 172 23.46 30.53 -16.11
C LEU A 172 24.20 31.18 -14.94
N SER A 173 24.38 30.49 -13.81
CA SER A 173 25.15 30.99 -12.66
C SER A 173 26.66 30.87 -12.86
N ARG A 174 27.13 29.95 -13.72
CA ARG A 174 28.56 29.73 -14.02
C ARG A 174 29.07 30.66 -15.13
N SER A 175 28.20 31.36 -15.85
CA SER A 175 28.58 32.47 -16.73
C SER A 175 28.35 33.80 -15.99
N PRO A 176 29.37 34.45 -15.40
CA PRO A 176 29.23 35.76 -14.79
C PRO A 176 29.14 36.89 -15.83
N HIS A 177 29.21 36.56 -17.12
CA HIS A 177 29.19 37.49 -18.24
C HIS A 177 28.09 37.10 -19.25
N VAL A 178 26.85 37.00 -18.78
CA VAL A 178 25.72 37.16 -19.71
C VAL A 178 25.62 38.66 -19.96
N ASP A 179 26.16 39.09 -21.11
CA ASP A 179 25.98 40.46 -21.58
C ASP A 179 24.49 40.66 -21.91
N TRP A 180 23.78 41.35 -21.03
CA TRP A 180 22.36 41.63 -21.19
C TRP A 180 22.07 42.49 -22.43
N HIS A 181 23.08 43.14 -23.03
CA HIS A 181 22.95 43.81 -24.32
C HIS A 181 22.81 42.81 -25.48
N ASP A 182 23.60 41.73 -25.52
CA ASP A 182 23.56 40.69 -26.56
C ASP A 182 22.26 39.86 -26.47
N TRP A 183 21.76 39.62 -25.25
CA TRP A 183 20.49 38.89 -25.06
C TRP A 183 19.27 39.69 -25.52
N ARG A 184 19.28 41.03 -25.33
CA ARG A 184 18.18 41.91 -25.77
C ARG A 184 18.13 42.04 -27.30
N LEU A 185 19.29 42.04 -27.97
CA LEU A 185 19.40 42.11 -29.44
C LEU A 185 18.88 40.84 -30.14
N ARG A 186 19.01 39.66 -29.52
CA ARG A 186 18.46 38.40 -30.09
C ARG A 186 16.94 38.27 -30.02
N ILE A 187 16.27 39.02 -29.15
CA ILE A 187 14.81 38.92 -28.94
C ILE A 187 14.06 40.03 -29.66
N HIS A 188 14.67 41.21 -29.77
CA HIS A 188 14.16 42.32 -30.55
C HIS A 188 15.25 42.80 -31.53
N PRO A 189 15.40 42.15 -32.70
CA PRO A 189 16.30 42.63 -33.72
C PRO A 189 15.81 43.99 -34.23
N ASP A 190 16.70 44.99 -34.25
CA ASP A 190 16.42 46.29 -34.83
C ASP A 190 16.21 46.11 -36.35
N PRO A 191 15.04 46.49 -36.91
CA PRO A 191 14.73 46.27 -38.32
C PRO A 191 15.61 47.08 -39.29
N THR A 192 16.48 47.96 -38.80
CA THR A 192 17.26 48.88 -39.65
C THR A 192 18.63 48.36 -40.09
N HIS A 193 19.16 47.27 -39.52
CA HIS A 193 20.39 46.62 -40.01
C HIS A 193 20.35 45.10 -39.78
N PRO A 194 20.07 44.28 -40.81
CA PRO A 194 19.84 42.85 -40.66
C PRO A 194 21.10 41.98 -40.58
N ASP A 195 22.27 42.49 -40.94
CA ASP A 195 23.48 41.66 -41.04
C ASP A 195 24.70 42.36 -40.41
N ARG A 196 24.87 42.15 -39.10
CA ARG A 196 26.20 42.12 -38.47
C ARG A 196 26.21 41.18 -37.28
#